data_AF-A0A1X7ARQ9-F1
#
_entry.id   AF-A0A1X7ARQ9-F1
#
_cell.length_a   1.000
_cell.length_b   1.000
_cell.length_c   1.000
_cell.angle_alpha   90.00
_cell.angle_beta   90.00
_cell.angle_gamma   90.00
#
_symmetry.space_group_name_H-M   'P 1'
#
loop_
_entity.id
_entity.type
_entity.pdbx_description
1 polymer ?
#
loop_
_entity_poly.entity_id
_entity_poly.type
_entity_poly.pdbx_seq_one_letter_code
_entity_poly.pdbx_strand_id
1 'polypeptide(L)'
;MATAFPTPGPLGGDSKDDATSNRPPLTSADKMEDLIKFILGKISALRKEMCDKYNKCEDSKEALAENNLDLPKLAEKDRCFQSQFNQETCLTR
;
A
#
# COMPACT_ATOMS: atom_id res chain seq x y z
N MET A 1 56.10 -30.61 -17.24
CA MET A 1 55.16 -30.68 -18.37
C MET A 1 53.83 -30.12 -17.89
N ALA A 2 53.31 -29.07 -18.52
CA ALA A 2 52.14 -28.33 -18.06
C ALA A 2 50.92 -28.61 -18.96
N THR A 3 49.81 -29.02 -18.37
CA THR A 3 48.52 -29.27 -19.05
C THR A 3 47.63 -28.04 -18.90
N ALA A 4 47.27 -27.41 -20.03
CA ALA A 4 46.35 -26.27 -20.05
C ALA A 4 44.90 -26.74 -19.82
N PHE A 5 44.17 -26.04 -18.94
CA PHE A 5 42.74 -26.24 -18.72
C PHE A 5 41.92 -25.62 -19.87
N PRO A 6 40.84 -26.27 -20.35
CA PRO A 6 40.00 -25.69 -21.39
C PRO A 6 39.11 -24.59 -20.82
N THR A 7 39.04 -23.47 -21.54
CA THR A 7 38.15 -22.34 -21.29
C THR A 7 36.68 -22.79 -21.45
N PRO A 8 35.78 -22.54 -20.48
CA PRO A 8 34.36 -22.74 -20.69
C PRO A 8 33.85 -21.74 -21.74
N GLY A 9 33.29 -22.24 -22.83
CA GLY A 9 32.57 -21.42 -23.81
C GLY A 9 31.33 -20.77 -23.18
N PRO A 10 30.76 -19.72 -23.80
CA PRO A 10 29.54 -19.11 -23.31
C PRO A 10 28.41 -20.14 -23.46
N LEU A 11 28.01 -20.74 -22.34
CA LEU A 11 26.78 -21.50 -22.24
C LEU A 11 25.64 -20.51 -22.49
N GLY A 12 25.06 -20.59 -23.68
CA GLY A 12 23.77 -19.98 -23.98
C GLY A 12 22.77 -20.46 -22.92
N GLY A 13 22.33 -19.51 -22.11
CA GLY A 13 21.18 -19.63 -21.23
C GLY A 13 20.22 -18.53 -21.63
N ASP A 14 19.28 -18.87 -22.52
CA ASP A 14 17.98 -18.21 -22.58
C ASP A 14 17.32 -18.35 -21.20
N SER A 15 17.67 -17.50 -20.22
CA SER A 15 16.85 -17.31 -19.03
C SER A 15 15.96 -16.11 -19.30
N LYS A 16 14.87 -16.40 -20.00
CA LYS A 16 13.67 -15.58 -19.95
C LYS A 16 13.11 -15.74 -18.54
N ASP A 17 13.74 -15.08 -17.56
CA ASP A 17 13.15 -14.86 -16.24
C ASP A 17 12.01 -13.87 -16.42
N ASP A 18 10.92 -14.37 -16.97
CA ASP A 18 9.60 -13.83 -16.78
C ASP A 18 9.22 -14.15 -15.33
N ALA A 19 9.91 -13.50 -14.39
CA ALA A 19 9.47 -13.40 -13.02
C ALA A 19 8.16 -12.62 -13.08
N THR A 20 7.06 -13.34 -13.34
CA THR A 20 5.70 -12.84 -13.28
C THR A 20 5.54 -12.29 -11.88
N SER A 21 5.73 -10.98 -11.78
CA SER A 21 5.51 -10.26 -10.56
C SER A 21 4.03 -10.47 -10.24
N ASN A 22 3.73 -11.15 -9.13
CA ASN A 22 2.38 -11.21 -8.58
C ASN A 22 1.85 -9.82 -8.17
N ARG A 23 2.61 -8.75 -8.44
CA ARG A 23 2.20 -7.37 -8.26
C ARG A 23 0.98 -7.13 -9.14
N PRO A 24 -0.20 -6.84 -8.55
CA PRO A 24 -1.33 -6.38 -9.32
C PRO A 24 -0.87 -5.25 -10.24
N PRO A 25 -1.27 -5.24 -11.53
CA PRO A 25 -0.90 -4.15 -12.41
C PRO A 25 -1.28 -2.85 -11.71
N LEU A 26 -0.31 -2.00 -11.39
CA LEU A 26 -0.62 -0.72 -10.78
C LEU A 26 -1.53 0.00 -11.77
N THR A 27 -2.78 0.21 -11.37
CA THR A 27 -3.60 1.21 -12.03
C THR A 27 -2.79 2.49 -12.09
N SER A 28 -2.88 3.25 -13.19
CA SER A 28 -2.12 4.50 -13.30
C SER A 28 -2.36 5.36 -12.05
N ALA A 29 -1.33 6.09 -11.61
CA ALA A 29 -1.40 6.89 -10.38
C ALA A 29 -2.67 7.77 -10.33
N ASP A 30 -3.05 8.35 -11.48
CA ASP A 30 -4.27 9.15 -11.63
C ASP A 30 -5.55 8.37 -11.28
N LYS A 31 -5.69 7.13 -11.77
CA LYS A 31 -6.85 6.28 -11.49
C LYS A 31 -6.93 5.91 -10.01
N MET A 32 -5.78 5.72 -9.35
CA MET A 32 -5.73 5.43 -7.93
C MET A 32 -6.10 6.65 -7.09
N GLU A 33 -5.60 7.83 -7.45
CA GLU A 33 -5.93 9.09 -6.77
C GLU A 33 -7.43 9.40 -6.86
N ASP A 34 -8.03 9.25 -8.04
CA ASP A 34 -9.47 9.46 -8.25
C ASP A 34 -10.31 8.48 -7.41
N LEU A 35 -9.88 7.21 -7.34
CA LEU A 35 -10.55 6.22 -6.50
C LEU A 35 -10.47 6.57 -5.01
N ILE A 36 -9.30 7.02 -4.53
CA ILE A 36 -9.12 7.45 -3.14
C ILE A 36 -10.05 8.63 -2.84
N LYS A 37 -10.09 9.65 -3.71
CA LYS A 37 -10.99 10.81 -3.56
C LYS A 37 -12.45 10.38 -3.53
N PHE A 38 -12.85 9.47 -4.40
CA PHE A 38 -14.22 8.94 -4.44
C PHE A 38 -14.61 8.24 -3.14
N ILE A 39 -13.74 7.38 -2.60
CA ILE A 39 -13.96 6.67 -1.33
C ILE A 39 -14.07 7.69 -0.19
N LEU A 40 -13.15 8.66 -0.10
CA LEU A 40 -13.19 9.71 0.93
C LEU A 40 -14.46 10.54 0.85
N GLY A 41 -14.93 10.87 -0.36
CA GLY A 41 -16.20 11.56 -0.57
C GLY A 41 -17.40 10.76 -0.03
N LYS A 42 -17.45 9.46 -0.30
CA LYS A 42 -18.51 8.58 0.24
C LYS A 42 -18.46 8.48 1.77
N ILE A 43 -17.26 8.33 2.35
CA ILE A 43 -17.08 8.29 3.81
C ILE A 43 -17.55 9.60 4.44
N SER A 44 -17.22 10.75 3.83
CA SER A 44 -17.64 12.07 4.32
C SER A 44 -19.16 12.24 4.28
N ALA A 45 -19.80 11.85 3.18
CA ALA A 45 -21.26 11.88 3.05
C ALA A 45 -21.94 10.98 4.09
N LEU A 46 -21.45 9.76 4.26
CA LEU A 46 -21.95 8.83 5.27
C LEU A 46 -21.76 9.37 6.69
N ARG A 47 -20.58 9.92 7.00
CA ARG A 47 -20.31 10.56 8.29
C ARG A 47 -21.33 11.66 8.53
N LYS A 48 -21.55 12.56 7.57
CA LYS A 48 -22.51 13.66 7.71
C LYS A 48 -23.92 13.15 7.99
N GLU A 49 -24.41 12.18 7.23
CA GLU A 49 -25.73 11.58 7.47
C GLU A 49 -25.85 10.99 8.89
N MET A 50 -24.81 10.28 9.34
CA MET A 50 -24.78 9.68 10.68
C MET A 50 -24.72 10.73 11.79
N CYS A 51 -23.98 11.82 11.59
CA CYS A 51 -23.91 12.94 12.52
C CYS A 51 -25.25 13.65 12.63
N ASP A 52 -25.85 13.99 11.49
CA ASP A 52 -27.08 14.79 11.42
C ASP A 52 -28.29 14.03 11.99
N LYS A 53 -28.37 12.72 11.76
CA LYS A 53 -29.51 11.90 12.21
C LYS A 53 -29.40 11.40 13.64
N TYR A 54 -28.19 11.16 14.13
CA TYR A 54 -27.99 10.42 15.39
C TYR A 54 -27.20 11.19 16.45
N ASN A 55 -26.77 12.44 16.19
CA ASN A 55 -25.92 13.25 17.08
C ASN A 55 -24.64 12.53 17.55
N LYS A 56 -24.19 11.48 16.83
CA LYS A 56 -23.06 10.61 17.22
C LYS A 56 -21.68 11.21 16.95
N CYS A 57 -21.61 12.51 16.66
CA CYS A 57 -20.39 13.15 16.16
C CYS A 57 -19.88 14.29 17.02
N GLU A 58 -20.70 14.86 17.92
CA GLU A 58 -20.20 15.86 18.88
C GLU A 58 -19.23 15.21 19.88
N ASP A 59 -19.47 13.94 20.24
CA ASP A 59 -18.59 13.18 21.13
C ASP A 59 -17.71 12.18 20.38
N SER A 60 -16.96 12.70 19.40
CA SER A 60 -16.03 11.89 18.56
C SER A 60 -15.02 11.06 19.36
N LYS A 61 -14.81 11.38 20.65
CA LYS A 61 -14.01 10.58 21.57
C LYS A 61 -14.80 9.40 22.13
N GLU A 62 -16.07 9.54 22.45
CA GLU A 62 -16.85 8.51 23.15
C GLU A 62 -17.29 7.38 22.23
N ALA A 63 -17.76 7.64 21.01
CA ALA A 63 -18.23 6.57 20.10
C ALA A 63 -17.10 5.68 19.55
N LEU A 64 -15.87 6.19 19.48
CA LEU A 64 -14.67 5.43 19.09
C LEU A 64 -13.89 4.90 20.29
N ALA A 65 -13.97 5.53 21.47
CA ALA A 65 -13.32 5.01 22.69
C ALA A 65 -14.15 3.94 23.40
N GLU A 66 -15.48 3.95 23.27
CA GLU A 66 -16.34 2.86 23.78
C GLU A 66 -16.26 1.61 22.90
N ASN A 67 -15.80 1.73 21.65
CA ASN A 67 -15.57 0.60 20.75
C ASN A 67 -14.13 0.09 20.89
N ASN A 68 -13.97 -1.14 21.38
CA ASN A 68 -12.69 -1.85 21.50
C ASN A 68 -12.13 -2.27 20.13
N LEU A 69 -12.01 -1.33 19.18
CA LEU A 69 -11.55 -1.58 17.82
C LEU A 69 -10.11 -1.11 17.64
N ASP A 70 -9.23 -2.05 17.29
CA ASP A 70 -7.86 -1.76 16.90
C ASP A 70 -7.79 -1.31 15.43
N LEU A 71 -8.19 -0.06 15.19
CA LEU A 71 -8.19 0.51 13.85
C LEU A 71 -6.76 0.78 13.35
N PRO A 72 -6.43 0.43 12.10
CA PRO A 72 -5.15 0.75 11.50
C PRO A 72 -4.88 2.26 11.51
N LYS A 73 -3.70 2.65 11.98
CA LYS A 73 -3.21 4.03 11.99
C LYS A 73 -1.83 4.07 11.39
N LEU A 74 -1.54 5.01 10.50
CA LEU A 74 -0.18 5.16 10.00
C LEU A 74 0.76 5.58 11.13
N ALA A 75 1.90 4.90 11.20
CA ALA A 75 2.98 5.11 12.15
C ALA A 75 4.29 5.26 11.38
N GLU A 76 5.30 5.85 12.03
CA GLU A 76 6.58 6.16 11.38
C GLU A 76 7.27 4.92 10.78
N LYS A 77 7.12 3.77 11.46
CA LYS A 77 7.63 2.46 11.00
C LYS A 77 7.10 2.01 9.64
N ASP A 78 6.02 2.62 9.15
CA ASP A 78 5.34 2.25 7.90
C ASP A 78 5.98 2.91 6.70
N ARG A 79 6.83 3.91 6.93
CA ARG A 79 7.59 4.59 5.88
C ARG A 79 6.71 5.18 4.78
N CYS A 80 5.50 5.61 5.14
CA CYS A 80 4.60 6.37 4.25
C CYS A 80 4.75 7.89 4.39
N PHE A 81 5.42 8.36 5.46
CA PHE A 81 5.65 9.79 5.69
C PHE A 81 6.86 10.29 4.90
N GLN A 82 6.81 11.55 4.47
CA GLN A 82 7.80 12.16 3.57
C GLN A 82 9.25 12.08 4.11
N SER A 83 9.47 12.18 5.42
CA SER A 83 10.80 12.14 6.04
C SER A 83 11.50 10.78 5.93
N GLN A 84 10.74 9.69 5.86
CA GLN A 84 11.25 8.32 5.86
C GLN A 84 10.58 7.47 4.78
N PHE A 85 10.20 8.09 3.65
CA PHE A 85 9.38 7.43 2.65
C PHE A 85 10.11 6.21 2.04
N ASN A 86 9.44 5.07 2.03
CA ASN A 86 9.86 3.87 1.31
C ASN A 86 8.64 3.26 0.63
N GLN A 87 8.63 3.30 -0.70
CA GLN A 87 7.49 2.87 -1.50
C GLN A 87 7.10 1.42 -1.26
N GLU A 88 8.07 0.51 -1.18
CA GLU A 88 7.80 -0.92 -1.01
C GLU A 88 7.17 -1.19 0.36
N THR A 89 7.80 -0.67 1.42
CA THR A 89 7.30 -0.84 2.81
C THR A 89 5.92 -0.21 2.98
N CYS A 90 5.71 0.99 2.42
CA CYS A 90 4.45 1.71 2.54
C CYS A 90 3.29 1.03 1.80
N LEU A 91 3.53 0.49 0.60
CA LEU A 91 2.48 -0.18 -0.17
C LEU A 91 2.12 -1.58 0.35
N THR A 92 2.95 -2.17 1.22
CA THR A 92 2.69 -3.47 1.87
C THR A 92 2.07 -3.37 3.26
N ARG A 93 1.85 -2.15 3.75
CA ARG A 93 1.28 -1.84 5.07
C ARG A 93 -0.17 -2.29 5.22
#